data_AF-A0A0C1IZ91-F1
#
_entry.id   AF-A0A0C1IZ91-F1
#
_cell.length_a   1.000
_cell.length_b   1.000
_cell.length_c   1.000
_cell.angle_alpha   90.00
_cell.angle_beta   90.00
_cell.angle_gamma   90.00
#
_symmetry.space_group_name_H-M   'P 1'
#
loop_
_entity.id
_entity.type
_entity.pdbx_description
1 polymer ?
#
loop_
_entity_poly.entity_id
_entity_poly.type
_entity_poly.pdbx_seq_one_letter_code
_entity_poly.pdbx_strand_id
1 'polypeptide(L)'
;MSAHADLNGALDALQGKLQSLNDLVRANQFMVEAMASQGNALKQMSSEHTRDMLRHQARARFHPETGTAPDAAVLAILEEVLAPQQESAEIIPFPVRA
;
A
#
# COMPACT_ATOMS: atom_id res chain seq x y z
N MET A 1 -28.44 -19.88 -22.60
CA MET A 1 -28.09 -18.46 -22.36
C MET A 1 -27.20 -18.33 -21.11
N SER A 2 -26.09 -19.09 -21.02
CA SER A 2 -25.23 -19.16 -19.81
C SER A 2 -23.76 -18.81 -20.09
N ALA A 3 -23.21 -19.25 -21.23
CA ALA A 3 -21.81 -19.02 -21.59
C ALA A 3 -21.43 -17.52 -21.72
N HIS A 4 -22.38 -16.67 -22.14
CA HIS A 4 -22.15 -15.23 -22.25
C HIS A 4 -22.20 -14.52 -20.87
N ALA A 5 -22.90 -15.07 -19.89
CA ALA A 5 -22.92 -14.54 -18.53
C ALA A 5 -21.62 -14.85 -17.77
N ASP A 6 -21.08 -16.07 -17.94
CA ASP A 6 -19.76 -16.45 -17.40
C ASP A 6 -18.62 -15.65 -18.03
N LEU A 7 -18.68 -15.41 -19.35
CA LEU A 7 -17.65 -14.62 -20.04
C LEU A 7 -17.65 -13.16 -19.57
N ASN A 8 -18.83 -12.54 -19.42
CA ASN A 8 -18.93 -11.18 -18.89
C ASN A 8 -18.45 -11.10 -17.44
N GLY A 9 -18.80 -12.09 -16.59
CA GLY A 9 -18.29 -12.17 -15.22
C GLY A 9 -16.77 -12.33 -15.15
N ALA A 10 -16.16 -13.10 -16.05
CA ALA A 10 -14.71 -13.25 -16.13
C ALA A 10 -14.00 -11.97 -16.60
N LEU A 11 -14.62 -11.21 -17.53
CA LEU A 11 -14.09 -9.93 -18.00
C LEU A 11 -14.17 -8.86 -16.92
N ASP A 12 -15.26 -8.79 -16.17
CA ASP A 12 -15.40 -7.87 -15.04
C ASP A 12 -14.37 -8.19 -13.93
N ALA A 13 -14.16 -9.48 -13.63
CA ALA A 13 -13.14 -9.91 -12.68
C ALA A 13 -11.71 -9.58 -13.15
N LEU A 14 -11.44 -9.71 -14.46
CA LEU A 14 -10.15 -9.34 -15.04
C LEU A 14 -9.92 -7.82 -14.98
N GLN A 15 -10.96 -7.02 -15.28
CA GLN A 15 -10.91 -5.57 -15.17
C GLN A 15 -10.64 -5.12 -13.73
N GLY A 16 -11.31 -5.72 -12.74
CA GLY A 16 -11.04 -5.47 -11.33
C GLY A 16 -9.59 -5.76 -10.93
N LYS A 17 -9.04 -6.89 -11.40
CA LYS A 17 -7.63 -7.25 -11.14
C LYS A 17 -6.64 -6.29 -11.80
N LEU A 18 -6.92 -5.86 -13.02
CA LEU A 18 -6.09 -4.86 -13.72
C LEU A 18 -6.11 -3.51 -13.01
N GLN A 19 -7.26 -3.10 -12.46
CA GLN A 19 -7.37 -1.88 -11.67
C GLN A 19 -6.53 -1.99 -10.39
N SER A 20 -6.69 -3.07 -9.62
CA SER A 20 -5.86 -3.29 -8.42
C SER A 20 -4.37 -3.32 -8.74
N LEU A 21 -3.96 -3.90 -9.86
CA LEU A 21 -2.56 -3.88 -10.30
C LEU A 21 -2.11 -2.46 -10.64
N ASN A 22 -2.94 -1.65 -11.30
CA ASN A 22 -2.65 -0.25 -11.57
C ASN A 22 -2.44 0.54 -10.28
N ASP A 23 -3.31 0.34 -9.29
CA ASP A 23 -3.24 1.01 -8.00
C ASP A 23 -1.94 0.64 -7.26
N LEU A 24 -1.56 -0.65 -7.29
CA LEU A 24 -0.28 -1.12 -6.73
C LEU A 24 0.93 -0.52 -7.46
N VAL A 25 0.90 -0.42 -8.79
CA VAL A 25 1.98 0.19 -9.57
C VAL A 25 2.12 1.68 -9.22
N ARG A 26 1.01 2.41 -9.06
CA ARG A 26 1.02 3.82 -8.63
C ARG A 26 1.56 3.98 -7.21
N ALA A 27 1.16 3.12 -6.28
CA ALA A 27 1.69 3.10 -4.91
C ALA A 27 3.21 2.86 -4.90
N ASN A 28 3.68 1.88 -5.67
CA ASN A 28 5.12 1.59 -5.79
C ASN A 28 5.89 2.74 -6.40
N GLN A 29 5.37 3.35 -7.48
CA GLN A 29 5.99 4.51 -8.11
C GLN A 29 6.13 5.67 -7.12
N PHE A 30 5.09 5.94 -6.33
CA PHE A 30 5.14 6.94 -5.27
C PHE A 30 6.23 6.63 -4.22
N MET A 31 6.33 5.38 -3.77
CA MET A 31 7.36 4.97 -2.81
C MET A 31 8.77 5.16 -3.38
N VAL A 32 8.99 4.77 -4.65
CA VAL A 32 10.29 4.94 -5.31
C VAL A 32 10.63 6.41 -5.50
N GLU A 33 9.68 7.26 -5.91
CA GLU A 33 9.87 8.72 -6.03
C GLU A 33 10.19 9.36 -4.67
N ALA A 34 9.49 8.95 -3.61
CA ALA A 34 9.75 9.44 -2.27
C ALA A 34 11.14 8.99 -1.76
N MET A 35 11.53 7.74 -2.02
CA MET A 35 12.86 7.24 -1.70
C MET A 35 13.97 7.90 -2.54
N ALA A 36 13.72 8.20 -3.81
CA ALA A 36 14.69 8.86 -4.68
C ALA A 36 14.88 10.34 -4.31
N SER A 37 13.78 11.05 -3.99
CA SER A 37 13.83 12.46 -3.61
C SER A 37 14.44 12.69 -2.23
N GLN A 38 14.18 11.78 -1.28
CA GLN A 38 14.52 11.97 0.13
C GLN A 38 15.54 10.94 0.65
N GLY A 39 16.10 10.09 -0.21
CA GLY A 39 16.94 8.94 0.17
C GLY A 39 18.17 9.26 1.03
N ASN A 40 18.74 10.47 0.93
CA ASN A 40 19.82 10.90 1.82
C ASN A 40 19.33 11.35 3.20
N ALA A 41 18.13 11.94 3.30
CA ALA A 41 17.49 12.30 4.56
C ALA A 41 16.93 11.06 5.27
N LEU A 42 16.30 10.14 4.51
CA LEU A 42 15.73 8.89 5.00
C LEU A 42 16.79 7.96 5.61
N LYS A 43 18.02 7.96 5.11
CA LYS A 43 19.14 7.20 5.70
C LYS A 43 19.53 7.65 7.10
N GLN A 44 19.17 8.87 7.49
CA GLN A 44 19.45 9.42 8.83
C GLN A 44 18.21 9.44 9.73
N MET A 45 17.04 9.11 9.20
CA MET A 45 15.78 9.08 9.95
C MET A 45 15.48 7.65 10.43
N SER A 46 14.81 7.53 11.58
CA SER A 46 14.30 6.23 12.00
C SER A 46 13.24 5.73 11.01
N SER A 47 13.08 4.41 10.93
CA SER A 47 12.06 3.76 10.09
C SER A 47 10.65 4.25 10.41
N GLU A 48 10.34 4.49 11.68
CA GLU A 48 9.05 5.05 12.13
C GLU A 48 8.82 6.47 11.60
N HIS A 49 9.79 7.37 11.77
CA HIS A 49 9.67 8.75 11.31
C HIS A 49 9.57 8.85 9.78
N THR A 50 10.26 7.95 9.08
CA THR A 50 10.15 7.79 7.63
C THR A 50 8.74 7.39 7.21
N ARG A 51 8.13 6.41 7.89
CA ARG A 51 6.77 5.93 7.58
C ARG A 51 5.73 7.02 7.83
N ASP A 52 5.84 7.76 8.93
CA ASP A 52 4.92 8.85 9.26
C ASP A 52 4.99 9.99 8.23
N MET A 53 6.20 10.33 7.81
CA MET A 53 6.43 11.32 6.76
C MET A 53 5.85 10.86 5.41
N LEU A 54 6.09 9.60 5.02
CA LEU A 54 5.53 9.02 3.80
C LEU A 54 4.00 8.98 3.84
N ARG A 55 3.39 8.69 5.00
CA ARG A 55 1.93 8.77 5.18
C ARG A 55 1.40 10.18 5.01
N HIS A 56 2.07 11.18 5.57
CA HIS A 56 1.68 12.58 5.39
C HIS A 56 1.78 13.00 3.91
N GLN A 57 2.84 12.61 3.21
CA GLN A 57 2.99 12.89 1.79
C GLN A 57 1.96 12.15 0.93
N ALA A 58 1.68 10.88 1.25
CA ALA A 58 0.66 10.09 0.57
C ALA A 58 -0.73 10.72 0.73
N ARG A 59 -1.08 11.17 1.94
CA ARG A 59 -2.32 11.93 2.18
C ARG A 59 -2.33 13.22 1.39
N ALA A 60 -1.29 14.04 1.47
CA ALA A 60 -1.24 15.31 0.74
C ALA A 60 -1.38 15.14 -0.79
N ARG A 61 -0.92 14.01 -1.35
CA ARG A 61 -1.00 13.72 -2.79
C ARG A 61 -2.32 13.07 -3.20
N PHE A 62 -2.75 12.03 -2.47
CA PHE A 62 -3.83 11.14 -2.87
C PHE A 62 -5.15 11.35 -2.10
N HIS A 63 -5.22 12.33 -1.20
CA HIS A 63 -6.47 12.62 -0.47
C HIS A 63 -7.63 12.90 -1.46
N PRO A 64 -8.79 12.25 -1.29
CA PRO A 64 -9.89 12.32 -2.26
C PRO A 64 -10.44 13.74 -2.48
N GLU A 65 -10.40 14.58 -1.44
CA GLU A 65 -11.00 15.93 -1.47
C GLU A 65 -9.98 17.06 -1.64
N THR A 66 -8.71 16.82 -1.29
CA THR A 66 -7.70 17.89 -1.13
C THR A 66 -6.34 17.52 -1.72
N GLY A 67 -6.22 16.31 -2.29
CA GLY A 67 -4.99 15.81 -2.88
C GLY A 67 -4.71 16.44 -4.23
N THR A 68 -3.42 16.55 -4.57
CA THR A 68 -2.99 17.01 -5.91
C THR A 68 -3.30 16.01 -7.02
N ALA A 69 -3.45 14.74 -6.67
CA ALA A 69 -3.87 13.65 -7.55
C ALA A 69 -4.77 12.69 -6.76
N PRO A 70 -6.07 12.98 -6.61
CA PRO A 70 -6.97 12.22 -5.74
C PRO A 70 -7.06 10.76 -6.19
N ASP A 71 -6.72 9.84 -5.29
CA ASP A 71 -6.75 8.40 -5.55
C ASP A 71 -6.91 7.63 -4.23
N ALA A 72 -8.16 7.42 -3.82
CA ALA A 72 -8.49 6.81 -2.53
C ALA A 72 -8.03 5.34 -2.44
N ALA A 73 -7.99 4.62 -3.56
CA ALA A 73 -7.54 3.23 -3.61
C ALA A 73 -6.04 3.14 -3.36
N VAL A 74 -5.26 3.98 -4.03
CA VAL A 74 -3.80 4.08 -3.81
C VAL A 74 -3.50 4.56 -2.39
N LEU A 75 -4.26 5.52 -1.86
CA LEU A 75 -4.08 5.98 -0.47
C LEU A 75 -4.30 4.85 0.54
N ALA A 76 -5.35 4.04 0.37
CA ALA A 76 -5.64 2.93 1.28
C ALA A 76 -4.50 1.90 1.30
N ILE A 77 -3.96 1.54 0.12
CA ILE A 77 -2.81 0.62 -0.01
C ILE A 77 -1.58 1.22 0.68
N LEU A 78 -1.29 2.49 0.45
CA LEU A 78 -0.14 3.16 1.07
C LEU A 78 -0.28 3.25 2.60
N GLU A 79 -1.49 3.48 3.11
CA GLU A 79 -1.73 3.50 4.56
C GLU A 79 -1.59 2.12 5.20
N GLU A 80 -2.01 1.05 4.51
CA GLU A 80 -1.82 -0.33 4.96
C GLU A 80 -0.33 -0.71 4.97
N VAL A 81 0.38 -0.46 3.87
CA VAL A 81 1.81 -0.79 3.76
C VAL A 81 2.67 0.01 4.73
N LEU A 82 2.32 1.27 4.97
CA LEU A 82 3.04 2.15 5.88
C LEU A 82 2.56 2.07 7.33
N ALA A 83 1.52 1.26 7.63
CA ALA A 83 1.05 1.05 8.99
C ALA A 83 2.20 0.60 9.91
N PRO A 84 2.20 0.97 11.20
CA PRO A 84 3.20 0.46 12.14
C PRO A 84 3.16 -1.06 12.11
N GLN A 85 4.26 -1.72 11.75
CA GLN A 85 4.37 -3.15 11.93
C GLN A 85 4.40 -3.40 13.43
N GLN A 86 3.37 -4.06 13.95
CA GLN A 86 3.46 -4.69 15.26
C GLN A 86 4.48 -5.82 15.13
N GLU A 87 5.75 -5.53 15.40
CA GLU A 87 6.78 -6.54 15.67
C GLU A 87 6.47 -7.24 16.99
N SER A 88 5.37 -7.97 17.05
CA SER A 88 5.15 -9.00 18.06
C SER A 88 4.95 -10.30 17.31
N ALA A 89 6.04 -10.89 16.83
CA ALA A 89 6.03 -12.30 16.52
C ALA A 89 5.57 -13.04 17.78
N GLU A 90 4.51 -13.83 17.69
CA GLU A 90 4.04 -14.65 18.81
C GLU A 90 5.21 -15.54 19.25
N ILE A 91 5.69 -15.33 20.49
CA ILE A 91 6.69 -16.20 21.10
C ILE A 91 6.04 -17.58 21.26
N ILE A 92 6.46 -18.57 20.47
CA ILE A 92 6.04 -19.96 20.65
C ILE A 92 6.80 -20.51 21.88
N PRO A 93 6.15 -20.80 23.02
CA PRO A 93 6.83 -21.33 24.19
C PRO A 93 7.30 -22.76 23.93
N PHE A 94 8.53 -23.09 24.34
CA PHE A 94 9.04 -24.46 24.27
C PHE A 94 8.29 -25.37 25.27
N PRO A 95 7.95 -26.61 24.88
CA PRO A 95 7.30 -27.56 25.79
C PRO A 95 8.23 -27.93 26.94
N VAL A 96 7.73 -27.80 28.17
CA VAL A 96 8.43 -28.24 29.39
C VAL A 96 8.39 -29.77 29.42
N ARG A 97 9.55 -30.42 29.48
CA ARG A 97 9.62 -31.89 29.63
C ARG A 97 9.10 -32.25 31.03
N ALA A 98 7.99 -32.99 31.08
CA ALA A 98 7.50 -33.68 32.27
C ALA A 98 8.25 -35.02 32.46
#